data_AF-A0AAD3CTH1-F1
#
_entry.id   AF-A0AAD3CTH1-F1
#
_cell.length_a   1.000
_cell.length_b   1.000
_cell.length_c   1.000
_cell.angle_alpha   90.00
_cell.angle_beta   90.00
_cell.angle_gamma   90.00
#
_symmetry.space_group_name_H-M   'P 1'
#
loop_
_entity.id
_entity.type
_entity.pdbx_description
1 polymer ?
#
loop_
_entity_poly.entity_id
_entity_poly.type
_entity_poly.pdbx_seq_one_letter_code
_entity_poly.pdbx_strand_id
1 'polypeptide(L)'
;MLFISGTDILKKNPALWVNPNDAEKALVANHSSAVIPSAAVARRSKRLRILNRGRSIRNGMYFCKDNGNQSEFESDLASHGEAKTLDHVQQEINERDEFPLLHQIIEHQPNYFNIFLSWFPWAYHTRDDQGRFVMQILLSTTSGRDLLKKNPALWTTLKWTQLEEKDPLTSLIPFVTIASGNDGILNLSYQFLHQHPPVL
;
A
#
# COMPACT_ATOMS: atom_id res chain seq x y z
N MET A 1 -5.87 5.20 32.60
CA MET A 1 -5.46 5.43 31.21
C MET A 1 -6.53 4.77 30.33
N LEU A 2 -7.41 5.56 29.72
CA LEU A 2 -8.57 5.06 28.98
C LEU A 2 -8.15 4.72 27.54
N PHE A 3 -8.25 3.44 27.18
CA PHE A 3 -8.09 2.98 25.80
C PHE A 3 -9.39 3.25 25.05
N ILE A 4 -9.33 4.10 24.03
CA ILE A 4 -10.42 4.27 23.07
C ILE A 4 -10.20 3.23 21.97
N SER A 5 -11.09 2.24 21.91
CA SER A 5 -11.15 1.26 20.83
C SER A 5 -11.54 1.94 19.51
N GLY A 6 -10.87 1.59 18.40
CA GLY A 6 -11.15 2.11 17.06
C GLY A 6 -12.58 1.88 16.56
N THR A 7 -13.39 1.09 17.27
CA THR A 7 -14.81 0.89 17.01
C THR A 7 -15.71 2.07 17.42
N ASP A 8 -15.23 2.99 18.27
CA ASP A 8 -16.04 4.12 18.74
C ASP A 8 -16.04 5.34 17.80
N ILE A 9 -15.08 5.41 16.88
CA ILE A 9 -15.06 6.45 15.83
C ILE A 9 -16.14 6.16 14.77
N LEU A 10 -16.45 4.88 14.54
CA LEU A 10 -17.42 4.43 13.53
C LEU A 10 -18.88 4.63 13.93
N LYS A 11 -19.19 4.83 15.22
CA LYS A 11 -20.58 5.06 15.69
C LYS A 11 -21.04 6.51 15.62
N LYS A 12 -20.13 7.48 15.51
CA LYS A 12 -20.46 8.91 15.60
C LYS A 12 -20.80 9.60 14.27
N ASN A 13 -20.63 8.93 13.13
CA ASN A 13 -20.97 9.51 11.81
C ASN A 13 -21.54 8.46 10.84
N PRO A 14 -22.81 8.08 10.98
CA PRO A 14 -23.49 7.21 10.01
C PRO A 14 -23.66 7.84 8.62
N ALA A 15 -23.36 9.13 8.45
CA ALA A 15 -23.48 9.86 7.17
C ALA A 15 -22.29 9.68 6.21
N LEU A 16 -21.23 8.96 6.61
CA LEU A 16 -20.01 8.79 5.81
C LEU A 16 -19.98 7.50 4.98
N TRP A 17 -21.02 6.67 5.07
CA TRP A 17 -21.16 5.46 4.25
C TRP A 17 -22.34 5.59 3.30
N VAL A 18 -22.04 6.02 2.07
CA VAL A 18 -22.85 5.65 0.93
C VAL A 18 -21.97 4.74 0.08
N ASN A 19 -22.33 3.46 0.04
CA ASN A 19 -21.79 2.53 -0.94
C ASN A 19 -21.94 3.20 -2.33
N PRO A 20 -20.88 3.30 -3.15
CA PRO A 20 -20.95 3.93 -4.47
C PRO A 20 -22.11 3.39 -5.33
N ASN A 21 -22.47 2.12 -5.14
CA ASN A 21 -23.58 1.46 -5.83
C ASN A 21 -24.97 1.91 -5.31
N ASP A 22 -25.07 2.32 -4.05
CA ASP A 22 -26.32 2.83 -3.44
C ASP A 22 -26.52 4.32 -3.74
N ALA A 23 -25.42 5.08 -3.88
CA ALA A 23 -25.47 6.47 -4.38
C ALA A 23 -26.01 6.53 -5.81
N GLU A 24 -25.64 5.56 -6.65
CA GLU A 24 -26.08 5.48 -8.04
C GLU A 24 -27.59 5.17 -8.14
N LYS A 25 -28.13 4.33 -7.24
CA LYS A 25 -29.58 4.09 -7.13
C LYS A 25 -30.36 5.31 -6.62
N ALA A 26 -29.82 6.03 -5.64
CA ALA A 26 -30.45 7.22 -5.09
C ALA A 26 -30.48 8.40 -6.08
N LEU A 27 -29.46 8.52 -6.94
CA LEU A 27 -29.41 9.55 -7.98
C LEU A 27 -30.44 9.28 -9.10
N VAL A 28 -30.67 8.02 -9.46
CA VAL A 28 -31.67 7.62 -10.46
C VAL A 28 -33.10 7.84 -9.95
N ALA A 29 -33.35 7.64 -8.66
CA ALA A 29 -34.68 7.79 -8.06
C ALA A 29 -35.17 9.26 -7.97
N ASN A 30 -34.26 10.25 -7.99
CA ASN A 30 -34.61 11.67 -7.82
C ASN A 30 -34.75 12.47 -9.13
N HIS A 31 -34.66 11.84 -10.31
CA HIS A 31 -34.69 12.51 -11.61
C HIS A 31 -36.00 12.33 -12.41
N SER A 32 -37.15 12.44 -11.74
CA SER A 32 -38.46 12.53 -12.42
C SER A 32 -38.83 13.93 -12.93
N SER A 33 -37.93 14.93 -12.91
CA SER A 33 -38.18 16.19 -13.63
C SER A 33 -36.89 16.98 -13.89
N ALA A 34 -36.11 16.56 -14.88
CA ALA A 34 -35.20 17.40 -15.69
C ALA A 34 -34.37 16.47 -16.58
N VAL A 35 -34.59 16.55 -17.90
CA VAL A 35 -33.79 15.82 -18.89
C VAL A 35 -32.41 16.48 -18.99
N ILE A 36 -31.49 16.09 -18.11
CA ILE A 36 -30.06 16.35 -18.32
C ILE A 36 -29.61 15.41 -19.45
N PRO A 37 -28.89 15.88 -20.48
CA PRO A 37 -28.43 15.02 -21.56
C PRO A 37 -27.64 13.84 -20.97
N SER A 38 -28.08 12.61 -21.26
CA SER A 38 -27.49 11.35 -20.76
C SER A 38 -25.95 11.31 -20.90
N ALA A 39 -25.41 11.91 -21.97
CA ALA A 39 -23.97 12.05 -22.19
C ALA A 39 -23.25 12.94 -21.15
N ALA A 40 -23.89 14.00 -20.65
CA ALA A 40 -23.32 14.86 -19.61
C ALA A 40 -23.30 14.16 -18.25
N VAL A 41 -24.34 13.38 -17.94
CA VAL A 41 -24.40 12.53 -16.73
C VAL A 41 -23.34 11.43 -16.79
N ALA A 42 -23.20 10.74 -17.92
CA ALA A 42 -22.19 9.71 -18.14
C ALA A 42 -20.75 10.26 -18.09
N ARG A 43 -20.50 11.46 -18.64
CA ARG A 43 -19.19 12.14 -18.54
C ARG A 43 -18.87 12.53 -17.10
N ARG A 44 -19.86 13.01 -16.35
CA ARG A 44 -19.70 13.41 -14.93
C ARG A 44 -19.46 12.20 -14.03
N SER A 45 -20.18 11.09 -14.25
CA SER A 45 -19.98 9.84 -13.51
C SER A 45 -18.60 9.23 -13.80
N LYS A 46 -18.16 9.19 -15.06
CA LYS A 46 -16.81 8.74 -15.42
C LYS A 46 -15.73 9.60 -14.77
N ARG A 47 -15.88 10.92 -14.77
CA ARG A 47 -14.91 11.84 -14.14
C ARG A 47 -14.85 11.68 -12.62
N LEU A 48 -15.98 11.46 -11.96
CA LEU A 48 -16.03 11.19 -10.52
C LEU A 48 -15.35 9.86 -10.17
N ARG A 49 -15.53 8.81 -10.98
CA ARG A 49 -14.83 7.53 -10.77
C ARG A 49 -13.31 7.70 -10.90
N ILE A 50 -12.83 8.43 -11.91
CA ILE A 50 -11.39 8.70 -12.08
C ILE A 50 -10.83 9.49 -10.89
N LEU A 51 -11.51 10.56 -10.47
CA LEU A 51 -11.08 11.36 -9.31
C LEU A 51 -11.06 10.55 -8.01
N ASN A 52 -12.07 9.72 -7.77
CA ASN A 52 -12.12 8.85 -6.60
C ASN A 52 -11.03 7.78 -6.64
N ARG A 53 -10.72 7.24 -7.83
CA ARG A 53 -9.65 6.26 -8.03
C ARG A 53 -8.27 6.86 -7.79
N GLY A 54 -7.96 8.02 -8.36
CA GLY A 54 -6.69 8.71 -8.09
C GLY A 54 -6.50 9.01 -6.60
N ARG A 55 -7.59 9.37 -5.91
CA ARG A 55 -7.59 9.52 -4.45
C ARG A 55 -7.38 8.19 -3.71
N SER A 56 -8.00 7.11 -4.17
CA SER A 56 -7.86 5.74 -3.65
C SER A 56 -6.42 5.21 -3.79
N ILE A 57 -5.74 5.54 -4.89
CA ILE A 57 -4.33 5.19 -5.08
C ILE A 57 -3.47 5.97 -4.09
N ARG A 58 -3.61 7.30 -4.04
CA ARG A 58 -2.80 8.19 -3.20
C ARG A 58 -3.01 8.02 -1.70
N ASN A 59 -4.07 7.34 -1.26
CA ASN A 59 -4.28 7.01 0.15
C ASN A 59 -4.10 5.51 0.45
N GLY A 60 -3.60 4.72 -0.50
CA GLY A 60 -3.32 3.29 -0.33
C GLY A 60 -4.54 2.36 -0.44
N MET A 61 -5.75 2.89 -0.37
CA MET A 61 -6.99 2.11 -0.38
C MET A 61 -7.17 1.26 -1.63
N TYR A 62 -6.60 1.68 -2.75
CA TYR A 62 -6.63 0.95 -4.01
C TYR A 62 -6.01 -0.45 -3.92
N PHE A 63 -5.05 -0.65 -3.00
CA PHE A 63 -4.36 -1.92 -2.79
C PHE A 63 -4.98 -2.76 -1.66
N CYS A 64 -5.74 -2.13 -0.76
CA CYS A 64 -6.42 -2.79 0.33
C CYS A 64 -7.49 -3.75 -0.19
N LYS A 65 -7.55 -4.94 0.40
CA LYS A 65 -8.62 -5.88 0.14
C LYS A 65 -9.90 -5.41 0.82
N ASP A 66 -11.00 -5.49 0.10
CA ASP A 66 -12.33 -5.23 0.64
C ASP A 66 -12.87 -6.44 1.43
N ASN A 67 -14.12 -6.34 1.89
CA ASN A 67 -14.81 -7.44 2.58
C ASN A 67 -15.03 -8.67 1.68
N GLY A 68 -14.88 -8.54 0.36
CA GLY A 68 -14.87 -9.62 -0.62
C GLY A 68 -13.48 -10.25 -0.83
N ASN A 69 -12.47 -9.83 -0.05
CA ASN A 69 -11.08 -10.29 -0.13
C ASN A 69 -10.39 -9.97 -1.47
N GLN A 70 -10.90 -8.97 -2.20
CA GLN A 70 -10.34 -8.49 -3.47
C GLN A 70 -10.05 -6.99 -3.36
N SER A 71 -8.91 -6.56 -3.89
CA SER A 71 -8.58 -5.14 -3.99
C SER A 71 -9.08 -4.52 -5.30
N GLU A 72 -9.30 -3.20 -5.32
CA GLU A 72 -9.58 -2.47 -6.56
C GLU A 72 -8.47 -2.70 -7.60
N PHE A 73 -7.22 -2.76 -7.15
CA PHE A 73 -6.06 -3.12 -7.98
C PHE A 73 -6.22 -4.49 -8.65
N GLU A 74 -6.58 -5.54 -7.90
CA GLU A 74 -6.77 -6.89 -8.47
C GLU A 74 -7.95 -6.92 -9.44
N SER A 75 -9.03 -6.18 -9.17
CA SER A 75 -10.15 -6.06 -10.12
C SER A 75 -9.75 -5.37 -11.42
N ASP A 76 -8.97 -4.29 -11.34
CA ASP A 76 -8.47 -3.58 -12.51
C ASP A 76 -7.45 -4.42 -13.29
N LEU A 77 -6.57 -5.14 -12.59
CA LEU A 77 -5.64 -6.08 -13.19
C LEU A 77 -6.36 -7.16 -14.00
N ALA A 78 -7.41 -7.77 -13.44
CA ALA A 78 -8.21 -8.77 -14.13
C ALA A 78 -8.96 -8.22 -15.35
N SER A 79 -9.38 -6.95 -15.29
CA SER A 79 -10.20 -6.34 -16.34
C SER A 79 -9.38 -5.74 -17.48
N HIS A 80 -8.20 -5.19 -17.19
CA HIS A 80 -7.43 -4.37 -18.14
C HIS A 80 -6.04 -4.94 -18.45
N GLY A 81 -5.55 -5.88 -17.64
CA GLY A 81 -4.20 -6.43 -17.73
C GLY A 81 -3.14 -5.54 -17.08
N GLU A 82 -1.98 -6.15 -16.79
CA GLU A 82 -0.89 -5.55 -16.01
C GLU A 82 -0.42 -4.20 -16.56
N ALA A 83 -0.03 -4.14 -17.83
CA ALA A 83 0.57 -2.94 -18.41
C ALA A 83 -0.35 -1.72 -18.34
N LYS A 84 -1.65 -1.90 -18.61
CA LYS A 84 -2.63 -0.80 -18.54
C LYS A 84 -2.92 -0.37 -17.11
N THR A 85 -3.00 -1.32 -16.19
CA THR A 85 -3.25 -1.02 -14.77
C THR A 85 -2.08 -0.26 -14.17
N LEU A 86 -0.83 -0.64 -14.47
CA LEU A 86 0.36 0.04 -13.97
C LEU A 86 0.56 1.41 -14.62
N ASP A 87 0.27 1.56 -15.92
CA ASP A 87 0.26 2.86 -16.60
C ASP A 87 -0.73 3.83 -15.95
N HIS A 88 -1.93 3.37 -15.59
CA HIS A 88 -2.88 4.20 -14.83
C HIS A 88 -2.37 4.60 -13.45
N VAL A 89 -1.72 3.68 -12.72
CA VAL A 89 -1.10 4.03 -11.43
C VAL A 89 -0.04 5.11 -11.65
N GLN A 90 0.82 4.97 -12.65
CA GLN A 90 1.86 5.95 -12.99
C GLN A 90 1.32 7.33 -13.37
N GLN A 91 0.12 7.40 -13.95
CA GLN A 91 -0.53 8.69 -14.24
C GLN A 91 -1.06 9.39 -12.98
N GLU A 92 -1.32 8.65 -11.90
CA GLU A 92 -1.90 9.17 -10.65
C GLU A 92 -0.88 9.46 -9.55
N ILE A 93 0.29 8.82 -9.60
CA ILE A 93 1.40 9.04 -8.67
C ILE A 93 2.64 9.48 -9.43
N ASN A 94 3.27 10.54 -8.94
CA ASN A 94 4.55 11.00 -9.47
C ASN A 94 5.64 10.91 -8.39
N GLU A 95 6.90 10.95 -8.84
CA GLU A 95 8.08 10.86 -7.95
C GLU A 95 8.14 12.00 -6.91
N ARG A 96 7.56 13.17 -7.21
CA ARG A 96 7.57 14.34 -6.32
C ARG A 96 6.56 14.25 -5.19
N ASP A 97 5.55 13.39 -5.33
CA ASP A 97 4.49 13.25 -4.33
C ASP A 97 4.98 12.48 -3.09
N GLU A 98 6.21 11.92 -3.12
CA GLU A 98 6.82 11.09 -2.07
C GLU A 98 5.89 9.98 -1.57
N PHE A 99 4.96 9.53 -2.42
CA PHE A 99 3.96 8.55 -2.05
C PHE A 99 4.63 7.20 -1.74
N PRO A 100 4.40 6.60 -0.54
CA PRO A 100 5.07 5.37 -0.12
C PRO A 100 4.45 4.13 -0.79
N LEU A 101 4.50 4.09 -2.12
CA LEU A 101 3.86 3.06 -2.95
C LEU A 101 4.31 1.67 -2.54
N LEU A 102 5.62 1.43 -2.47
CA LEU A 102 6.14 0.10 -2.17
C LEU A 102 5.79 -0.36 -0.75
N HIS A 103 5.62 0.55 0.21
CA HIS A 103 5.15 0.21 1.56
C HIS A 103 3.72 -0.35 1.50
N GLN A 104 2.84 0.31 0.75
CA GLN A 104 1.46 -0.15 0.52
C GLN A 104 1.43 -1.52 -0.18
N ILE A 105 2.33 -1.74 -1.16
CA ILE A 105 2.43 -3.02 -1.86
C ILE A 105 2.92 -4.11 -0.92
N ILE A 106 3.93 -3.87 -0.08
CA ILE A 106 4.41 -4.89 0.87
C ILE A 106 3.30 -5.28 1.84
N GLU A 107 2.54 -4.32 2.34
CA GLU A 107 1.51 -4.57 3.35
C GLU A 107 0.29 -5.30 2.77
N HIS A 108 -0.22 -4.84 1.63
CA HIS A 108 -1.51 -5.29 1.10
C HIS A 108 -1.40 -6.26 -0.07
N GLN A 109 -0.35 -6.16 -0.88
CA GLN A 109 -0.20 -6.86 -2.15
C GLN A 109 1.23 -7.39 -2.40
N PRO A 110 1.87 -8.09 -1.44
CA PRO A 110 3.31 -8.37 -1.48
C PRO A 110 3.75 -9.20 -2.71
N ASN A 111 2.87 -10.01 -3.27
CA ASN A 111 3.16 -10.80 -4.47
C ASN A 111 3.48 -9.96 -5.71
N TYR A 112 3.06 -8.69 -5.72
CA TYR A 112 3.29 -7.76 -6.83
C TYR A 112 4.52 -6.87 -6.62
N PHE A 113 5.24 -7.02 -5.50
CA PHE A 113 6.36 -6.14 -5.15
C PHE A 113 7.40 -6.00 -6.27
N ASN A 114 7.85 -7.10 -6.87
CA ASN A 114 8.88 -7.05 -7.92
C ASN A 114 8.41 -6.29 -9.17
N ILE A 115 7.12 -6.41 -9.52
CA ILE A 115 6.52 -5.72 -10.66
C ILE A 115 6.48 -4.22 -10.38
N PHE A 116 6.01 -3.82 -9.20
CA PHE A 116 5.99 -2.42 -8.80
C PHE A 116 7.39 -1.83 -8.64
N LEU A 117 8.36 -2.58 -8.12
CA LEU A 117 9.75 -2.12 -8.02
C LEU A 117 10.36 -1.86 -9.40
N SER A 118 10.03 -2.69 -10.40
CA SER A 118 10.50 -2.52 -11.79
C SER A 118 9.89 -1.28 -12.45
N TRP A 119 8.59 -1.04 -12.25
CA TRP A 119 7.87 0.10 -12.84
C TRP A 119 8.11 1.43 -12.11
N PHE A 120 8.33 1.38 -10.79
CA PHE A 120 8.46 2.53 -9.91
C PHE A 120 9.75 2.46 -9.09
N PRO A 121 10.94 2.44 -9.74
CA PRO A 121 12.21 2.28 -9.02
C PRO A 121 12.48 3.42 -8.02
N TRP A 122 11.96 4.62 -8.30
CA TRP A 122 12.06 5.77 -7.40
C TRP A 122 11.36 5.55 -6.05
N ALA A 123 10.28 4.76 -6.02
CA ALA A 123 9.51 4.47 -4.81
C ALA A 123 10.28 3.59 -3.80
N TYR A 124 11.43 3.04 -4.19
CA TYR A 124 12.34 2.36 -3.27
C TYR A 124 12.96 3.32 -2.24
N HIS A 125 13.11 4.58 -2.61
CA HIS A 125 13.74 5.61 -1.79
C HIS A 125 12.74 6.50 -1.03
N THR A 126 11.43 6.30 -1.22
CA THR A 126 10.41 7.04 -0.46
C THR A 126 10.33 6.53 0.98
N ARG A 127 9.90 7.40 1.90
CA ARG A 127 9.61 7.04 3.29
C ARG A 127 8.09 6.98 3.50
N ASP A 128 7.63 6.14 4.41
CA ASP A 128 6.23 6.19 4.84
C ASP A 128 5.96 7.38 5.77
N ASP A 129 4.71 7.49 6.22
CA ASP A 129 4.24 8.49 7.19
C ASP A 129 4.96 8.40 8.54
N GLN A 130 5.55 7.24 8.87
CA GLN A 130 6.37 7.03 10.05
C GLN A 130 7.86 7.32 9.79
N GLY A 131 8.24 7.73 8.58
CA GLY A 131 9.61 8.00 8.19
C GLY A 131 10.42 6.75 7.86
N ARG A 132 9.79 5.58 7.72
CA ARG A 132 10.49 4.31 7.45
C ARG A 132 10.80 4.13 5.99
N PHE A 133 11.97 3.55 5.69
CA PHE A 133 12.27 3.07 4.34
C PHE A 133 11.57 1.74 4.03
N VAL A 134 11.45 1.43 2.74
CA VAL A 134 10.91 0.15 2.23
C VAL A 134 11.58 -1.05 2.92
N MET A 135 12.89 -1.00 3.14
CA MET A 135 13.61 -2.09 3.80
C MET A 135 13.19 -2.29 5.25
N GLN A 136 12.91 -1.21 5.99
CA GLN A 136 12.44 -1.34 7.37
C GLN A 136 11.08 -2.03 7.42
N ILE A 137 10.17 -1.71 6.49
CA ILE A 137 8.88 -2.41 6.34
C ILE A 137 9.06 -3.88 5.98
N LEU A 138 9.97 -4.19 5.04
CA LEU A 138 10.25 -5.58 4.66
C LEU A 138 10.68 -6.43 5.86
N LEU A 139 11.41 -5.83 6.79
CA LEU A 139 11.96 -6.52 7.95
C LEU A 139 11.00 -6.53 9.14
N SER A 140 10.18 -5.48 9.30
CA SER A 140 9.28 -5.32 10.46
C SER A 140 7.90 -5.94 10.29
N THR A 141 7.42 -6.12 9.05
CA THR A 141 6.08 -6.66 8.78
C THR A 141 6.11 -8.15 8.48
N THR A 142 5.04 -8.87 8.80
CA THR A 142 4.91 -10.30 8.45
C THR A 142 4.91 -10.51 6.93
N SER A 143 4.13 -9.71 6.19
CA SER A 143 4.10 -9.75 4.72
C SER A 143 5.48 -9.49 4.10
N GLY A 144 6.23 -8.53 4.64
CA GLY A 144 7.60 -8.24 4.22
C GLY A 144 8.55 -9.40 4.48
N ARG A 145 8.50 -10.01 5.68
CA ARG A 145 9.35 -11.15 6.03
C ARG A 145 9.06 -12.36 5.14
N ASP A 146 7.81 -12.61 4.81
CA ASP A 146 7.43 -13.67 3.89
C ASP A 146 7.88 -13.38 2.44
N LEU A 147 7.84 -12.12 2.03
CA LEU A 147 8.36 -11.68 0.74
C LEU A 147 9.89 -11.91 0.64
N LEU A 148 10.63 -11.61 1.71
CA LEU A 148 12.07 -11.85 1.80
C LEU A 148 12.42 -13.34 1.76
N LYS A 149 11.64 -14.20 2.44
CA LYS A 149 11.81 -15.66 2.35
C LYS A 149 11.64 -16.17 0.92
N LYS A 150 10.67 -15.62 0.17
CA LYS A 150 10.41 -15.97 -1.23
C LYS A 150 11.42 -15.37 -2.21
N ASN A 151 12.03 -14.23 -1.86
CA ASN A 151 12.96 -13.49 -2.72
C ASN A 151 14.27 -13.18 -1.97
N PRO A 152 15.16 -14.18 -1.77
CA PRO A 152 16.43 -13.97 -1.07
C PRO A 152 17.33 -12.92 -1.73
N ALA A 153 17.17 -12.65 -3.03
CA ALA A 153 17.93 -11.62 -3.74
C ALA A 153 17.69 -10.20 -3.19
N LEU A 154 16.52 -9.93 -2.58
CA LEU A 154 16.23 -8.66 -1.91
C LEU A 154 17.09 -8.44 -0.67
N TRP A 155 17.65 -9.51 -0.09
CA TRP A 155 18.63 -9.39 0.99
C TRP A 155 19.99 -8.93 0.48
N THR A 156 20.45 -9.47 -0.65
CA THR A 156 21.78 -9.18 -1.16
C THR A 156 21.91 -7.75 -1.69
N THR A 157 20.78 -7.07 -1.95
CA THR A 157 20.76 -5.66 -2.36
C THR A 157 20.86 -4.69 -1.19
N LEU A 158 20.84 -5.19 0.06
CA LEU A 158 20.92 -4.36 1.25
C LEU A 158 22.29 -3.70 1.39
N LYS A 159 22.28 -2.37 1.49
CA LYS A 159 23.45 -1.61 1.89
C LYS A 159 23.50 -1.52 3.41
N TRP A 160 24.71 -1.63 3.95
CA TRP A 160 25.02 -1.45 5.37
C TRP A 160 24.35 -0.21 5.99
N THR A 161 24.43 0.94 5.32
CA THR A 161 23.89 2.22 5.80
C THR A 161 22.37 2.19 6.03
N GLN A 162 21.64 1.38 5.26
CA GLN A 162 20.18 1.23 5.42
C GLN A 162 19.83 0.31 6.60
N LEU A 163 20.77 -0.54 7.01
CA LEU A 163 20.60 -1.49 8.09
C LEU A 163 21.07 -0.96 9.43
N GLU A 164 21.93 0.07 9.47
CA GLU A 164 22.26 0.79 10.70
C GLU A 164 21.18 1.82 11.08
N GLU A 165 20.38 2.25 10.11
CA GLU A 165 19.34 3.24 10.34
C GLU A 165 18.24 2.66 11.24
N LYS A 166 18.16 3.21 12.44
CA LYS A 166 17.13 2.86 13.41
C LYS A 166 15.76 3.11 12.83
N ASP A 167 14.87 2.15 13.00
CA ASP A 167 13.46 2.33 12.70
C ASP A 167 12.92 3.46 13.60
N PRO A 168 12.41 4.56 13.04
CA PRO A 168 11.89 5.70 13.80
C PRO A 168 10.76 5.31 14.77
N LEU A 169 10.00 4.26 14.47
CA LEU A 169 8.89 3.82 15.33
C LEU A 169 9.37 3.01 16.54
N THR A 170 10.33 2.10 16.34
CA THR A 170 10.76 1.16 17.38
C THR A 170 12.08 1.56 18.04
N SER A 171 12.81 2.52 17.47
CA SER A 171 14.20 2.87 17.82
C SER A 171 15.19 1.70 17.72
N LEU A 172 14.76 0.58 17.15
CA LEU A 172 15.57 -0.61 16.97
C LEU A 172 16.25 -0.57 15.60
N ILE A 173 17.43 -1.17 15.55
CA ILE A 173 18.10 -1.46 14.30
C ILE A 173 17.31 -2.58 13.60
N PRO A 174 17.04 -2.49 12.28
CA PRO A 174 16.22 -3.46 11.55
C PRO A 174 16.61 -4.93 11.77
N PHE A 175 17.90 -5.21 11.95
CA PHE A 175 18.40 -6.53 12.32
C PHE A 175 17.83 -7.05 13.66
N VAL A 176 17.84 -6.20 14.69
CA VAL A 176 17.32 -6.55 16.02
C VAL A 176 15.83 -6.86 15.92
N THR A 177 15.08 -6.07 15.15
CA THR A 177 13.65 -6.27 14.90
C THR A 177 13.35 -7.66 14.31
N ILE A 178 14.19 -8.16 13.40
CA ILE A 178 14.04 -9.50 12.83
C ILE A 178 14.39 -10.57 13.85
N ALA A 179 15.50 -10.40 14.57
CA ALA A 179 15.98 -11.38 15.54
C ALA A 179 15.03 -11.53 16.74
N SER A 180 14.35 -10.45 17.14
CA SER A 180 13.41 -10.43 18.28
C SER A 180 12.00 -10.88 17.95
N GLY A 181 11.65 -11.09 16.67
CA GLY A 181 10.31 -11.49 16.27
C GLY A 181 10.02 -12.97 16.56
N ASN A 182 8.75 -13.33 16.81
CA ASN A 182 8.32 -14.73 17.03
C ASN A 182 8.67 -15.67 15.86
N ASP A 183 8.75 -15.14 14.64
CA ASP A 183 9.18 -15.86 13.42
C ASP A 183 10.62 -15.50 13.02
N GLY A 184 11.46 -15.15 14.00
CA GLY A 184 12.78 -14.60 13.78
C GLY A 184 13.57 -15.44 12.80
N ILE A 185 13.97 -14.83 11.68
CA ILE A 185 14.66 -15.56 10.63
C ILE A 185 16.14 -15.64 11.03
N LEU A 186 16.43 -16.52 12.00
CA LEU A 186 17.76 -16.74 12.58
C LEU A 186 18.83 -17.00 11.52
N ASN A 187 18.48 -17.73 10.47
CA ASN A 187 19.42 -18.01 9.38
C ASN A 187 19.78 -16.74 8.58
N LEU A 188 18.80 -15.86 8.32
CA LEU A 188 19.05 -14.58 7.65
C LEU A 188 19.82 -13.62 8.56
N SER A 189 19.50 -13.63 9.86
CA SER A 189 20.23 -12.88 10.87
C SER A 189 21.70 -13.32 10.91
N TYR A 190 21.96 -14.63 10.88
CA TYR A 190 23.31 -15.19 10.84
C TYR A 190 24.07 -14.84 9.56
N GLN A 191 23.44 -15.00 8.39
CA GLN A 191 24.04 -14.62 7.10
C GLN A 191 24.42 -13.14 7.06
N PHE A 192 23.57 -12.27 7.61
CA PHE A 192 23.84 -10.85 7.70
C PHE A 192 25.04 -10.54 8.60
N LEU A 193 25.05 -11.07 9.84
CA LEU A 193 26.18 -10.89 10.76
C LEU A 193 27.51 -11.40 10.17
N HIS A 194 27.45 -12.48 9.37
CA HIS A 194 28.63 -13.02 8.70
C HIS A 194 29.13 -12.10 7.58
N GLN A 195 28.24 -11.44 6.84
CA GLN A 195 28.62 -10.47 5.80
C GLN A 195 29.09 -9.14 6.42
N HIS A 196 28.63 -8.83 7.63
CA HIS A 196 28.94 -7.60 8.33
C HIS A 196 29.29 -7.85 9.81
N PRO A 197 30.50 -8.37 10.10
CA PRO A 197 30.97 -8.65 11.46
C PRO A 197 30.92 -7.50 12.49
N PRO A 198 31.06 -6.20 12.12
CA PRO A 198 31.12 -5.10 13.09
C PRO A 198 29.81 -4.79 13.84
N VAL A 199 28.71 -5.49 13.58
CA VAL A 199 27.39 -5.25 14.23
C VAL A 199 27.37 -5.74 15.69
N LEU A 200 28.26 -6.66 16.06
CA LEU A 200 28.39 -7.22 17.41
C LEU A 200 29.27 -6.33 18.30
#